data_AF-A0A388QR24-F1
#
_entry.id   AF-A0A388QR24-F1
#
_cell.length_a   1.000
_cell.length_b   1.000
_cell.length_c   1.000
_cell.angle_alpha   90.00
_cell.angle_beta   90.00
_cell.angle_gamma   90.00
#
_symmetry.space_group_name_H-M   'P 1'
#
loop_
_entity.id
_entity.type
_entity.pdbx_description
1 polymer ?
#
loop_
_entity_poly.entity_id
_entity_poly.type
_entity_poly.pdbx_seq_one_letter_code
_entity_poly.pdbx_strand_id
1 'polypeptide(L)'
;MPADALRIARFCDLLTNRKEITDFPGADNGLQHRGKARVRKVGAAVDAGAKVFELAAKRGVDFLIVHHGMRWRPISPEREVRRLRLAALKKAGPLPLLQPPPARRAPRHRE
;
A
#
# COMPACT_ATOMS: atom_id res chain seq x y z
N MET A 1 3.07 27.66 15.58
CA MET A 1 1.78 26.94 15.50
C MET A 1 1.98 25.63 14.75
N PRO A 2 1.58 24.46 15.28
CA PRO A 2 1.71 23.20 14.54
C PRO A 2 0.85 23.23 13.29
N ALA A 3 1.43 22.81 12.16
CA ALA A 3 0.72 22.77 10.88
C ALA A 3 -0.20 21.55 10.81
N ASP A 4 -1.27 21.66 10.03
CA ASP A 4 -2.18 20.55 9.73
C ASP A 4 -1.63 19.71 8.56
N ALA A 5 -1.84 18.39 8.60
CA ALA A 5 -1.33 17.46 7.60
C ALA A 5 -1.88 17.72 6.19
N LEU A 6 -3.15 18.15 6.05
CA LEU A 6 -3.72 18.54 4.75
C LEU A 6 -3.11 19.83 4.23
N ARG A 7 -2.84 20.80 5.11
CA ARG A 7 -2.18 22.05 4.71
C ARG A 7 -0.78 21.76 4.17
N ILE A 8 -0.01 20.88 4.83
CA ILE A 8 1.32 20.46 4.34
C ILE A 8 1.18 19.74 2.99
N ALA A 9 0.27 18.76 2.88
CA ALA A 9 0.07 18.03 1.63
C ALA A 9 -0.34 18.98 0.48
N ARG A 10 -1.24 19.93 0.73
CA ARG A 10 -1.64 20.93 -0.26
C ARG A 10 -0.48 21.82 -0.67
N PHE A 11 0.37 22.23 0.27
CA PHE A 11 1.57 23.01 -0.04
C PHE A 11 2.52 22.21 -0.95
N CYS A 12 2.76 20.94 -0.65
CA CYS A 12 3.55 20.06 -1.51
C CYS A 12 2.94 19.88 -2.90
N ASP A 13 1.63 19.63 -2.99
CA ASP A 13 0.91 19.49 -4.28
C ASP A 13 1.08 20.73 -5.17
N LEU A 14 1.04 21.93 -4.57
CA LEU A 14 1.24 23.20 -5.28
C LEU A 14 2.69 23.38 -5.68
N LEU A 15 3.64 23.07 -4.78
CA LEU A 15 5.07 23.21 -5.03
C LEU A 15 5.55 22.29 -6.16
N THR A 16 4.99 21.08 -6.25
CA THR A 16 5.36 20.10 -7.28
C THR A 16 4.48 20.13 -8.51
N ASN A 17 3.49 21.02 -8.56
CA ASN A 17 2.51 21.09 -9.63
C ASN A 17 1.86 19.72 -9.95
N ARG A 18 1.48 18.98 -8.89
CA ARG A 18 1.02 17.57 -8.99
C ARG A 18 -0.07 17.34 -10.04
N LYS A 19 -0.94 18.33 -10.27
CA LYS A 19 -2.06 18.21 -11.20
C LYS A 19 -1.64 18.17 -12.67
N GLU A 20 -0.52 18.80 -13.01
CA GLU A 20 -0.07 18.93 -14.41
C GLU A 20 0.98 17.86 -14.76
N ILE A 21 1.65 17.28 -13.77
CA ILE A 21 2.69 16.28 -13.98
C ILE A 21 2.08 14.88 -13.88
N THR A 22 1.95 14.22 -15.03
CA THR A 22 1.59 12.81 -15.08
C THR A 22 2.79 11.96 -14.67
N ASP A 23 2.57 11.06 -13.71
CA ASP A 23 3.59 10.15 -13.20
C ASP A 23 3.46 8.74 -13.80
N PHE A 24 4.32 7.80 -13.41
CA PHE A 24 4.27 6.42 -13.92
C PHE A 24 2.90 5.75 -13.66
N PRO A 25 2.48 4.81 -14.53
CA PRO A 25 1.23 4.08 -14.34
C PRO A 25 1.16 3.36 -12.98
N GLY A 26 0.13 3.70 -12.18
CA GLY A 26 -0.09 3.14 -10.85
C GLY A 26 0.53 3.94 -9.70
N ALA A 27 1.18 5.07 -9.98
CA ALA A 27 1.54 6.06 -8.98
C ALA A 27 0.28 6.65 -8.33
N ASP A 28 0.26 6.75 -7.01
CA ASP A 28 -0.75 7.54 -6.31
C ASP A 28 -0.09 8.72 -5.56
N ASN A 29 0.13 9.82 -6.28
CA ASN A 29 0.78 11.01 -5.74
C ASN A 29 -0.15 11.82 -4.83
N GLY A 30 0.44 12.39 -3.78
CA GLY A 30 -0.25 13.19 -2.77
C GLY A 30 -0.36 12.46 -1.43
N LEU A 31 -1.32 12.86 -0.60
CA LEU A 31 -1.49 12.29 0.74
C LEU A 31 -2.07 10.87 0.69
N GLN A 32 -1.24 9.87 0.96
CA GLN A 32 -1.64 8.45 0.89
C GLN A 32 -2.27 7.91 2.19
N HIS A 33 -1.93 8.48 3.36
CA HIS A 33 -2.50 8.09 4.64
C HIS A 33 -2.68 9.31 5.54
N ARG A 34 -3.86 9.43 6.15
CA ARG A 34 -4.17 10.53 7.06
C ARG A 34 -3.67 10.18 8.47
N GLY A 35 -2.61 10.85 8.90
CA GLY A 35 -2.04 10.71 10.25
C GLY A 35 -2.64 11.68 11.27
N LYS A 36 -1.81 12.13 12.21
CA LYS A 36 -2.18 13.07 13.29
C LYS A 36 -2.68 14.40 12.73
N ALA A 37 -3.62 15.03 13.45
CA ALA A 37 -4.18 16.33 13.08
C ALA A 37 -3.18 17.49 13.21
N ARG A 38 -2.18 17.39 14.09
CA ARG A 38 -1.16 18.42 14.32
C ARG A 38 0.22 17.85 14.06
N VAL A 39 0.94 18.46 13.12
CA VAL A 39 2.30 18.09 12.73
C VAL A 39 3.28 19.04 13.41
N ARG A 40 4.22 18.47 14.17
CA ARG A 40 5.34 19.20 14.79
C ARG A 40 6.68 18.77 14.21
N LYS A 41 6.81 17.51 13.79
CA LYS A 41 8.03 16.96 13.21
C LYS A 41 7.75 16.30 11.86
N VAL A 42 8.44 16.79 10.82
CA VAL A 42 8.43 16.19 9.48
C VAL A 42 9.66 15.30 9.34
N GLY A 43 9.46 14.10 8.79
CA GLY A 43 10.54 13.22 8.35
C GLY A 43 10.53 13.09 6.83
N ALA A 44 11.69 12.77 6.26
CA ALA A 44 11.83 12.46 4.85
C ALA A 44 12.60 11.14 4.67
N ALA A 45 12.22 10.35 3.66
CA ALA A 45 12.90 9.12 3.27
C ALA A 45 12.71 8.87 1.77
N VAL A 46 13.44 7.89 1.21
CA VAL A 46 13.24 7.48 -0.19
C VAL A 46 12.00 6.59 -0.32
N ASP A 47 11.92 5.51 0.47
CA ASP A 47 10.87 4.49 0.33
C ASP A 47 9.90 4.40 1.52
N ALA A 48 8.64 4.11 1.23
CA ALA A 48 7.58 3.76 2.18
C ALA A 48 7.72 2.33 2.74
N GLY A 49 8.89 1.99 3.30
CA GLY A 49 9.18 0.66 3.85
C GLY A 49 8.86 0.49 5.33
N ALA A 50 8.58 -0.74 5.77
CA ALA A 50 8.27 -1.06 7.18
C ALA A 50 9.34 -0.53 8.16
N LYS A 51 10.62 -0.73 7.87
CA LYS A 51 11.73 -0.24 8.71
C LYS A 51 11.81 1.29 8.77
N VAL A 52 11.41 1.98 7.69
CA VAL A 52 11.32 3.45 7.66
C VAL A 52 10.19 3.92 8.58
N PHE A 53 9.04 3.25 8.56
CA PHE A 53 7.93 3.57 9.46
C PHE A 53 8.28 3.34 10.92
N GLU A 54 8.93 2.21 11.25
CA GLU A 54 9.41 1.93 12.60
C GLU A 54 10.35 3.02 13.11
N LEU A 55 11.29 3.45 12.26
CA LEU A 55 12.25 4.49 12.60
C LEU A 55 11.60 5.87 12.74
N ALA A 56 10.66 6.20 11.87
CA ALA A 56 9.86 7.42 11.94
C ALA A 56 9.06 7.49 13.25
N ALA A 57 8.43 6.36 13.64
CA ALA A 57 7.71 6.25 14.90
C ALA A 57 8.65 6.42 16.11
N LYS A 58 9.79 5.70 16.13
CA LYS A 58 10.81 5.82 17.19
C LYS A 58 11.36 7.25 17.32
N ARG A 59 11.44 7.99 16.21
CA ARG A 59 11.92 9.38 16.18
C ARG A 59 10.82 10.42 16.44
N GLY A 60 9.58 10.00 16.67
CA GLY A 60 8.45 10.91 16.91
C GLY A 60 8.10 11.77 15.69
N VAL A 61 8.25 11.24 14.48
CA VAL A 61 7.81 11.91 13.25
C VAL A 61 6.27 11.92 13.20
N ASP A 62 5.69 13.09 12.92
CA ASP A 62 4.24 13.27 12.81
C ASP A 62 3.75 13.25 11.35
N PHE A 63 4.63 13.57 10.41
CA PHE A 63 4.36 13.58 8.97
C PHE A 63 5.59 13.09 8.20
N LEU A 64 5.46 12.02 7.43
CA LEU A 64 6.55 11.43 6.66
C LEU A 64 6.35 11.70 5.17
N ILE A 65 7.33 12.35 4.54
CA ILE A 65 7.41 12.52 3.09
C ILE A 65 8.31 11.42 2.52
N VAL A 66 7.87 10.78 1.45
CA VAL A 66 8.64 9.76 0.73
C VAL A 66 8.61 10.03 -0.76
N HIS A 67 9.66 9.58 -1.46
CA HIS A 67 9.67 9.60 -2.92
C HIS A 67 8.83 8.45 -3.50
N HIS A 68 9.11 7.22 -3.04
CA HIS A 68 8.35 6.03 -3.40
C HIS A 68 7.30 5.73 -2.32
N GLY A 69 6.06 6.15 -2.57
CA GLY A 69 4.94 5.87 -1.67
C GLY A 69 4.54 4.39 -1.63
N MET A 70 3.53 4.07 -0.82
CA MET A 70 2.98 2.70 -0.71
C MET A 70 2.42 2.19 -2.05
N ARG A 71 2.02 3.10 -2.93
CA ARG A 71 1.51 2.83 -4.28
C ARG A 71 2.48 3.41 -5.33
N TRP A 72 3.68 2.84 -5.40
CA TRP A 72 4.74 3.18 -6.37
C TRP A 72 4.95 2.11 -7.46
N ARG A 73 4.32 0.94 -7.33
CA ARG A 73 4.25 -0.07 -8.39
C ARG A 73 2.82 -0.58 -8.48
N PRO A 74 2.37 -1.07 -9.65
CA PRO A 74 1.11 -1.78 -9.75
C PRO A 74 1.11 -2.97 -8.78
N ILE A 75 0.42 -2.82 -7.65
CA ILE A 75 0.09 -3.95 -6.79
C ILE A 75 -1.04 -4.65 -7.52
N SER A 76 -0.75 -5.80 -8.14
CA SER A 76 -1.84 -6.61 -8.68
C SER A 76 -2.61 -7.17 -7.47
N PRO A 77 -3.94 -6.98 -7.40
CA PRO A 77 -4.74 -7.52 -6.31
C PRO A 77 -4.54 -9.03 -6.14
N GLU A 78 -4.29 -9.74 -7.23
CA GLU A 78 -4.01 -11.18 -7.26
C GLU A 78 -2.70 -11.52 -6.54
N ARG A 79 -1.65 -10.70 -6.71
CA ARG A 79 -0.38 -10.88 -5.99
C ARG A 79 -0.56 -10.75 -4.48
N GLU A 80 -1.36 -9.78 -4.03
CA GLU A 80 -1.61 -9.57 -2.60
C GLU A 80 -2.43 -10.70 -2.00
N VAL A 81 -3.54 -11.09 -2.66
CA VAL A 81 -4.37 -12.21 -2.23
C VAL A 81 -3.55 -13.51 -2.17
N ARG A 82 -2.70 -13.76 -3.16
CA ARG A 82 -1.80 -14.92 -3.18
C ARG A 82 -0.80 -14.88 -2.02
N ARG A 83 -0.22 -13.71 -1.71
CA ARG A 83 0.70 -13.53 -0.59
C ARG A 83 0.03 -13.87 0.74
N LEU A 84 -1.19 -13.36 0.97
CA LEU A 84 -1.98 -13.64 2.17
C LEU A 84 -2.32 -15.12 2.32
N ARG A 85 -2.76 -15.77 1.23
CA ARG A 85 -3.04 -17.22 1.21
C ARG A 85 -1.80 -18.05 1.56
N LEU A 86 -0.64 -17.72 0.98
CA LEU A 86 0.62 -18.39 1.28
C LEU A 86 1.08 -18.17 2.74
N ALA A 87 0.90 -16.96 3.28
CA ALA A 87 1.24 -16.67 4.67
C ALA A 87 0.36 -17.46 5.65
N ALA A 88 -0.95 -17.56 5.38
CA ALA A 88 -1.87 -18.38 6.17
C ALA A 88 -1.50 -19.87 6.09
N LEU A 89 -1.20 -20.39 4.90
CA LEU A 89 -0.78 -21.78 4.71
C LEU A 89 0.49 -22.11 5.51
N LYS A 90 1.51 -21.23 5.47
CA LYS A 90 2.74 -21.40 6.25
C LYS A 90 2.49 -21.43 7.77
N LYS A 91 1.54 -20.63 8.26
CA LYS A 91 1.14 -20.63 9.68
C LYS A 91 0.39 -21.91 10.08
N ALA A 92 -0.38 -22.49 9.16
CA ALA A 92 -1.11 -23.74 9.39
C ALA A 92 -0.21 -24.98 9.46
N GLY A 93 1.07 -24.87 9.10
CA GLY A 93 2.01 -25.98 9.05
C GLY A 93 1.98 -26.74 7.72
N PRO A 94 2.57 -27.94 7.64
CA PRO A 94 2.61 -28.73 6.41
C PRO A 94 1.21 -29.26 6.08
N LEU A 95 0.49 -28.53 5.22
CA LEU A 95 -0.83 -28.89 4.71
C LEU A 95 -0.77 -29.06 3.19
N PRO A 96 -0.98 -30.28 2.64
CA PRO A 96 -1.07 -30.47 1.20
C PRO A 96 -2.34 -29.78 0.64
N LEU A 97 -2.20 -29.11 -0.50
CA LEU A 97 -3.29 -28.41 -1.18
C LEU A 97 -3.42 -28.95 -2.61
N LEU A 98 -4.61 -29.43 -2.97
CA LEU A 98 -4.96 -29.88 -4.31
C LEU A 98 -6.21 -29.13 -4.79
N GLN A 99 -6.15 -28.52 -5.97
CA GLN A 99 -7.33 -27.99 -6.66
C GLN A 99 -7.67 -28.93 -7.83
N PRO A 100 -8.73 -29.76 -7.74
CA PRO A 100 -9.17 -30.59 -8.85
C PRO A 100 -9.84 -29.74 -9.96
N PRO A 101 -9.92 -30.25 -11.20
CA PRO A 101 -10.73 -29.61 -12.25
C PRO A 101 -12.21 -29.60 -11.86
N PRO A 102 -13.04 -28.72 -12.46
CA PRO A 102 -14.49 -28.80 -12.28
C PRO A 102 -14.99 -30.19 -12.68
N ALA A 103 -15.86 -30.77 -11.86
CA ALA A 103 -16.45 -32.07 -12.16
C ALA A 103 -17.12 -32.01 -13.54
N ARG A 104 -16.81 -32.98 -14.43
CA ARG A 104 -17.59 -33.17 -15.64
C ARG A 104 -19.05 -33.34 -15.21
N ARG A 105 -19.94 -32.52 -15.77
CA ARG A 105 -21.38 -32.67 -15.58
C ARG A 105 -21.72 -34.12 -15.98
N ALA A 106 -22.30 -34.88 -15.05
CA ALA A 106 -22.73 -36.25 -15.35
C ALA A 106 -23.61 -36.22 -16.62
N PRO A 107 -23.45 -37.20 -17.54
CA PRO A 107 -24.34 -37.27 -18.69
C PRO A 107 -25.77 -37.30 -18.18
N ARG A 108 -26.59 -36.33 -18.59
CA ARG A 108 -28.03 -36.44 -18.38
C ARG A 108 -28.47 -37.63 -19.22
N HIS A 109 -28.90 -38.71 -18.58
CA HIS A 109 -29.61 -39.77 -19.27
C HIS A 109 -30.75 -39.11 -20.05
N ARG A 110 -30.70 -39.19 -21.39
CA ARG A 110 -31.86 -38.89 -22.22
C ARG A 110 -32.79 -40.09 -22.03
N GLU A 111 -33.94 -39.84 -21.42
CA GLU A 111 -35.12 -40.70 -21.56
C GLU A 111 -35.59 -40.68 -23.02
#